data_AF-E3LA15-F1
#
_entry.id   AF-E3LA15-F1
#
_cell.length_a   1.000
_cell.length_b   1.000
_cell.length_c   1.000
_cell.angle_alpha   90.00
_cell.angle_beta   90.00
_cell.angle_gamma   90.00
#
_symmetry.space_group_name_H-M   'P 1'
#
loop_
_entity.id
_entity.type
_entity.pdbx_description
1 polymer ?
#
loop_
_entity_poly.entity_id
_entity_poly.type
_entity_poly.pdbx_seq_one_letter_code
_entity_poly.pdbx_strand_id
1 'polypeptide(L)'
;MVQYLPINSMPASQFDNLNFLTTFLHLCKEFIYPVGSKTRKCGGIMWAIGWRKAYEGLEILGRYRNKQAIKKNLARYKALMDDSAQAGEVLWNFFHVFGNVSVEKNKAHMDRFGIPSFADKNFPKKAEDQSPYGFASNLAYSSNGFYNHQHKDNVDESELPLAFAMP
;
A
#
# COMPACT_ATOMS: atom_id res chain seq x y z
N MET A 1 9.97 -8.79 24.11
CA MET A 1 9.91 -7.38 24.56
C MET A 1 10.00 -6.51 23.32
N VAL A 2 8.96 -5.72 23.00
CA VAL A 2 8.99 -4.77 21.89
C VAL A 2 9.50 -3.45 22.43
N GLN A 3 10.56 -2.90 21.84
CA GLN A 3 11.09 -1.58 22.19
C GLN A 3 10.71 -0.59 21.10
N TYR A 4 10.24 0.59 21.51
CA TYR A 4 9.99 1.69 20.57
C TYR A 4 11.32 2.31 20.17
N LEU A 5 11.49 2.60 18.87
CA LEU A 5 12.62 3.36 18.36
C LEU A 5 12.24 4.85 18.28
N PRO A 6 12.78 5.73 19.14
CA PRO A 6 12.58 7.16 19.00
C PRO A 6 13.10 7.66 17.65
N ILE A 7 12.35 8.57 17.01
CA ILE A 7 12.75 9.19 15.73
C ILE A 7 14.14 9.81 15.82
N ASN A 8 14.45 10.49 16.92
CA ASN A 8 15.75 11.17 17.13
C ASN A 8 16.94 10.21 17.25
N SER A 9 16.69 8.92 17.48
CA SER A 9 17.72 7.88 17.56
C SER A 9 17.70 6.94 16.34
N MET A 10 16.83 7.21 15.37
CA MET A 10 16.73 6.40 14.16
C MET A 10 17.94 6.64 13.25
N PRO A 11 18.53 5.58 12.66
CA PRO A 11 19.57 5.75 11.65
C PRO A 11 19.09 6.64 10.51
N ALA A 12 19.95 7.53 10.03
CA ALA A 12 19.62 8.49 8.96
C ALA A 12 19.02 7.79 7.73
N SER A 13 19.59 6.67 7.30
CA SER A 13 19.07 5.88 6.17
C SER A 13 17.65 5.36 6.38
N GLN A 14 17.29 4.95 7.59
CA GLN A 14 15.94 4.50 7.90
C GLN A 14 14.97 5.68 7.93
N PHE A 15 15.40 6.82 8.47
CA PHE A 15 14.61 8.05 8.47
C PHE A 15 14.36 8.55 7.05
N ASP A 16 15.39 8.59 6.20
CA ASP A 16 15.30 9.01 4.80
C ASP A 16 14.33 8.12 4.01
N ASN A 17 14.39 6.80 4.23
CA ASN A 17 13.46 5.85 3.64
C ASN A 17 12.01 6.09 4.07
N LEU A 18 11.77 6.33 5.36
CA LEU A 18 10.42 6.65 5.86
C LEU A 18 9.93 8.01 5.34
N ASN A 19 10.80 9.01 5.27
CA ASN A 19 10.47 10.31 4.72
C ASN A 19 10.13 10.23 3.23
N PHE A 20 10.90 9.45 2.46
CA PHE A 20 10.61 9.14 1.06
C PHE A 20 9.24 8.45 0.92
N LEU A 21 9.01 7.36 1.65
CA LEU A 21 7.77 6.58 1.57
C LEU A 21 6.55 7.44 1.94
N THR A 22 6.62 8.19 3.04
CA THR A 22 5.51 9.06 3.48
C THR A 22 5.26 10.21 2.50
N THR A 23 6.31 10.76 1.90
CA THR A 23 6.20 11.78 0.83
C THR A 23 5.53 11.19 -0.41
N PHE A 24 5.97 10.03 -0.88
CA PHE A 24 5.36 9.31 -2.00
C PHE A 24 3.86 9.06 -1.75
N LEU A 25 3.50 8.54 -0.57
CA LEU A 25 2.11 8.29 -0.18
C LEU A 25 1.28 9.58 -0.08
N HIS A 26 1.89 10.67 0.39
CA HIS A 26 1.26 11.99 0.43
C HIS A 26 0.93 12.49 -0.99
N LEU A 27 1.91 12.43 -1.91
CA LEU A 27 1.74 12.85 -3.29
C LEU A 27 0.71 11.98 -4.03
N CYS A 28 0.62 10.69 -3.72
CA CYS A 28 -0.38 9.79 -4.30
C CYS A 28 -1.82 10.28 -4.08
N LYS A 29 -2.10 11.02 -2.99
CA LYS A 29 -3.44 11.54 -2.65
C LYS A 29 -4.05 12.42 -3.73
N GLU A 30 -3.22 13.05 -4.57
CA GLU A 30 -3.69 13.81 -5.73
C GLU A 30 -4.42 12.93 -6.76
N PHE A 31 -4.03 11.65 -6.86
CA PHE A 31 -4.45 10.73 -7.90
C PHE A 31 -5.35 9.60 -7.40
N ILE A 32 -5.77 9.64 -6.14
CA ILE A 32 -6.69 8.65 -5.56
C ILE A 32 -7.85 9.31 -4.84
N TYR A 33 -8.95 8.57 -4.69
CA TYR A 33 -10.06 8.94 -3.84
C TYR A 33 -9.81 8.51 -2.39
N PRO A 34 -10.28 9.28 -1.41
CA PRO A 34 -10.32 8.82 -0.03
C PRO A 34 -11.22 7.59 0.06
N VAL A 35 -10.84 6.63 0.90
CA VAL A 35 -11.66 5.44 1.14
C VAL A 35 -12.91 5.86 1.91
N GLY A 36 -14.07 5.72 1.26
CA GLY A 36 -15.35 6.06 1.84
C GLY A 36 -15.82 5.01 2.85
N SER A 37 -16.22 5.45 4.03
CA SER A 37 -17.12 4.71 4.93
C SER A 37 -18.08 5.70 5.57
N LYS A 38 -19.35 5.67 5.17
CA LYS A 38 -20.36 6.60 5.67
C LYS A 38 -20.76 6.32 7.12
N THR A 39 -20.52 5.11 7.62
CA THR A 39 -21.08 4.63 8.90
C THR A 39 -20.03 4.24 9.95
N ARG A 40 -18.76 4.04 9.58
CA ARG A 40 -17.73 3.52 10.52
C ARG A 40 -16.63 4.52 10.88
N LYS A 41 -16.51 5.61 10.13
CA LYS A 41 -15.44 6.60 10.27
C LYS A 41 -15.85 7.70 11.24
N CYS A 42 -15.02 7.93 12.26
CA CYS A 42 -15.23 8.98 13.24
C CYS A 42 -14.42 10.26 12.92
N GLY A 43 -13.23 10.10 12.33
CA GLY A 43 -12.35 11.23 12.00
C GLY A 43 -11.24 10.90 10.99
N GLY A 44 -10.45 11.91 10.63
CA GLY A 44 -9.32 11.82 9.69
C GLY A 44 -9.68 11.42 8.27
N ILE A 45 -8.76 10.80 7.52
CA ILE A 45 -8.98 10.28 6.16
C ILE A 45 -8.16 8.99 5.99
N MET A 46 -8.79 7.94 5.50
CA MET A 46 -8.10 6.73 5.05
C MET A 46 -7.94 6.79 3.53
N TRP A 47 -6.77 6.38 3.08
CA TRP A 47 -6.37 6.30 1.68
C TRP A 47 -6.00 4.85 1.38
N ALA A 48 -6.05 4.48 0.12
CA ALA A 48 -5.50 3.21 -0.32
C ALA A 48 -4.96 3.31 -1.74
N ILE A 49 -3.88 2.59 -2.00
CA ILE A 49 -3.25 2.47 -3.32
C ILE A 49 -3.07 0.99 -3.68
N GLY A 50 -2.76 0.73 -4.95
CA GLY A 50 -2.51 -0.60 -5.46
C GLY A 50 -3.74 -1.30 -6.01
N TRP A 51 -3.66 -2.62 -6.03
CA TRP A 51 -4.52 -3.52 -6.75
C TRP A 51 -5.47 -4.21 -5.78
N ARG A 52 -6.76 -3.97 -5.95
CA ARG A 52 -7.80 -4.72 -5.26
C ARG A 52 -8.58 -5.51 -6.29
N LYS A 53 -8.75 -6.82 -6.06
CA LYS A 53 -9.65 -7.68 -6.84
C LYS A 53 -11.04 -7.02 -6.80
N ALA A 54 -11.51 -6.54 -7.95
CA ALA A 54 -12.84 -5.96 -8.04
C ALA A 54 -13.86 -7.09 -7.89
N TYR A 55 -14.75 -6.95 -6.90
CA TYR A 55 -16.08 -7.53 -7.03
C TYR A 55 -16.71 -6.85 -8.25
N GLU A 56 -16.99 -7.66 -9.27
CA GLU A 56 -17.48 -7.35 -10.62
C GLU A 56 -16.43 -6.94 -11.65
N GLY A 57 -16.55 -7.57 -12.83
CA GLY A 57 -15.47 -7.84 -13.76
C GLY A 57 -14.90 -6.62 -14.46
N LEU A 58 -13.57 -6.69 -14.68
CA LEU A 58 -12.79 -5.90 -15.65
C LEU A 58 -12.32 -4.49 -15.24
N GLU A 59 -11.85 -4.28 -13.99
CA GLU A 59 -11.02 -3.10 -13.69
C GLU A 59 -9.71 -3.45 -12.99
N ILE A 60 -8.74 -3.84 -13.82
CA ILE A 60 -7.33 -3.95 -13.48
C ILE A 60 -6.75 -2.53 -13.41
N LEU A 61 -6.95 -1.87 -12.26
CA LEU A 61 -6.23 -0.74 -11.65
C LEU A 61 -7.14 -0.04 -10.61
N GLY A 62 -7.65 -0.82 -9.64
CA GLY A 62 -8.15 -0.39 -8.32
C GLY A 62 -9.27 0.67 -8.25
N ARG A 63 -10.30 0.42 -7.43
CA ARG A 63 -11.35 1.41 -7.05
C ARG A 63 -10.82 2.75 -6.52
N TYR A 64 -9.53 2.82 -6.17
CA TYR A 64 -8.92 3.98 -5.56
C TYR A 64 -8.53 5.07 -6.55
N ARG A 65 -8.27 4.75 -7.83
CA ARG A 65 -7.73 5.74 -8.78
C ARG A 65 -8.73 6.82 -9.16
N ASN A 66 -8.28 8.07 -9.05
CA ASN A 66 -8.98 9.24 -9.60
C ASN A 66 -8.60 9.41 -11.08
N LYS A 67 -9.33 8.72 -11.97
CA LYS A 67 -9.10 8.74 -13.43
C LYS A 67 -9.11 10.17 -14.01
N GLN A 68 -9.93 11.06 -13.45
CA GLN A 68 -10.02 12.45 -13.92
C GLN A 68 -8.77 13.26 -13.55
N ALA A 69 -8.28 13.15 -12.31
CA ALA A 69 -7.05 13.80 -11.88
C ALA A 69 -5.82 13.30 -12.66
N ILE A 70 -5.74 11.99 -12.90
CA ILE A 70 -4.67 11.40 -13.73
C ILE A 70 -4.73 11.94 -15.15
N LYS A 71 -5.92 12.00 -15.77
CA LYS A 71 -6.08 12.55 -17.13
C LYS A 71 -5.65 14.02 -17.21
N LYS A 72 -5.95 14.80 -16.18
CA LYS A 72 -5.59 16.22 -16.10
C LYS A 72 -4.08 16.43 -15.95
N ASN A 73 -3.39 15.57 -15.20
CA ASN A 73 -1.98 15.73 -14.82
C ASN A 73 -1.14 14.47 -15.14
N LEU A 74 -1.24 13.94 -16.37
CA LEU A 74 -0.65 12.64 -16.73
C LEU A 74 0.88 12.58 -16.55
N ALA A 75 1.60 13.64 -16.92
CA ALA A 75 3.05 13.69 -16.80
C ALA A 75 3.50 13.62 -15.33
N ARG A 76 2.83 14.36 -14.45
CA ARG A 76 3.07 14.35 -13.01
C ARG A 76 2.72 12.99 -12.40
N TYR A 77 1.62 12.38 -12.83
CA TYR A 77 1.27 11.02 -12.41
C TYR A 77 2.36 10.00 -12.79
N LYS A 78 2.84 10.04 -14.03
CA LYS A 78 3.91 9.13 -14.50
C LYS A 78 5.20 9.32 -13.70
N ALA A 79 5.64 10.57 -13.52
CA ALA A 79 6.82 10.89 -12.74
C ALA A 79 6.69 10.38 -11.29
N LEU A 80 5.53 10.59 -10.65
CA LEU A 80 5.29 10.06 -9.31
C LEU A 80 5.32 8.52 -9.28
N MET A 81 4.74 7.85 -10.28
CA MET A 81 4.76 6.38 -10.33
C MET A 81 6.14 5.83 -10.65
N ASP A 82 7.10 6.62 -11.11
CA ASP A 82 8.48 6.15 -11.28
C ASP A 82 9.14 5.79 -9.95
N ASP A 83 8.69 6.40 -8.85
CA ASP A 83 9.12 6.15 -7.48
C ASP A 83 8.46 4.91 -6.84
N SER A 84 7.47 4.28 -7.50
CA SER A 84 6.66 3.20 -6.90
C SER A 84 7.49 1.97 -6.55
N ALA A 85 8.50 1.63 -7.36
CA ALA A 85 9.38 0.50 -7.11
C ALA A 85 10.21 0.69 -5.83
N GLN A 86 10.80 1.86 -5.65
CA GLN A 86 11.53 2.22 -4.45
C GLN A 86 10.61 2.26 -3.22
N ALA A 87 9.36 2.75 -3.38
CA ALA A 87 8.38 2.71 -2.29
C ALA A 87 8.05 1.27 -1.88
N GLY A 88 7.93 0.35 -2.84
CA GLY A 88 7.79 -1.08 -2.62
C GLY A 88 8.96 -1.69 -1.85
N GLU A 89 10.18 -1.37 -2.25
CA GLU A 89 11.42 -1.83 -1.60
C GLU A 89 11.53 -1.34 -0.15
N VAL A 90 11.29 -0.04 0.08
CA VAL A 90 11.31 0.52 1.44
C VAL A 90 10.30 -0.19 2.32
N LEU A 91 9.08 -0.40 1.83
CA LEU A 91 8.03 -1.08 2.58
C LEU A 91 8.40 -2.54 2.87
N TRP A 92 8.93 -3.24 1.86
CA TRP A 92 9.43 -4.61 2.02
C TRP A 92 10.49 -4.69 3.12
N ASN A 93 11.53 -3.86 3.03
CA ASN A 93 12.62 -3.85 4.01
C ASN A 93 12.10 -3.54 5.41
N PHE A 94 11.16 -2.60 5.54
CA PHE A 94 10.57 -2.24 6.82
C PHE A 94 9.81 -3.42 7.47
N PHE A 95 8.94 -4.10 6.72
CA PHE A 95 8.17 -5.22 7.25
C PHE A 95 8.98 -6.52 7.38
N HIS A 96 9.98 -6.72 6.54
CA HIS A 96 10.83 -7.92 6.59
C HIS A 96 11.60 -8.00 7.91
N VAL A 97 12.03 -6.86 8.49
CA VAL A 97 12.75 -6.81 9.77
C VAL A 97 12.00 -7.48 10.93
N PHE A 98 10.67 -7.42 10.98
CA PHE A 98 9.88 -7.98 12.09
C PHE A 98 8.86 -9.05 11.69
N GLY A 99 8.60 -9.20 10.39
CA GLY A 99 7.57 -10.08 9.85
C GLY A 99 8.04 -10.89 8.65
N ASN A 100 9.34 -11.18 8.53
CA ASN A 100 9.94 -11.91 7.40
C ASN A 100 9.13 -13.14 6.97
N VAL A 101 8.74 -14.01 7.90
CA VAL A 101 7.97 -15.23 7.58
C VAL A 101 6.63 -14.89 6.90
N SER A 102 5.92 -13.87 7.38
CA SER A 102 4.65 -13.44 6.79
C SER A 102 4.85 -12.73 5.45
N VAL A 103 5.86 -11.86 5.36
CA VAL A 103 6.22 -11.13 4.13
C VAL A 103 6.59 -12.11 3.02
N GLU A 104 7.45 -13.10 3.30
CA GLU A 104 7.89 -14.10 2.33
C GLU A 104 6.76 -15.03 1.92
N LYS A 105 5.91 -15.48 2.85
CA LYS A 105 4.73 -16.28 2.53
C LYS A 105 3.74 -15.52 1.63
N ASN A 106 3.47 -14.25 1.94
CA ASN A 106 2.59 -13.43 1.13
C ASN A 106 3.18 -13.20 -0.27
N LYS A 107 4.48 -12.93 -0.37
CA LYS A 107 5.16 -12.83 -1.67
C LYS A 107 5.03 -14.12 -2.48
N ALA A 108 5.35 -15.27 -1.90
CA ALA A 108 5.24 -16.55 -2.59
C ALA A 108 3.80 -16.83 -3.06
N HIS A 109 2.79 -16.44 -2.26
CA HIS A 109 1.40 -16.51 -2.67
C HIS A 109 1.09 -15.58 -3.85
N MET A 110 1.53 -14.32 -3.79
CA MET A 110 1.32 -13.36 -4.88
C MET A 110 1.99 -13.79 -6.18
N ASP A 111 3.24 -14.26 -6.11
CA ASP A 111 3.99 -14.79 -7.26
C ASP A 111 3.26 -16.00 -7.87
N ARG A 112 2.83 -16.96 -7.05
CA ARG A 112 2.11 -18.17 -7.50
C ARG A 112 0.83 -17.84 -8.26
N PHE A 113 0.11 -16.79 -7.87
CA PHE A 113 -1.17 -16.41 -8.45
C PHE A 113 -1.10 -15.22 -9.41
N GLY A 114 0.11 -14.73 -9.72
CA GLY A 114 0.30 -13.58 -10.61
C GLY A 114 -0.36 -12.29 -10.07
N ILE A 115 -0.45 -12.14 -8.75
CA ILE A 115 -1.07 -10.98 -8.11
C ILE A 115 -0.08 -9.81 -8.18
N PRO A 116 -0.47 -8.67 -8.76
CA PRO A 116 0.41 -7.50 -8.80
C PRO A 116 0.61 -6.89 -7.42
N SER A 117 1.81 -6.37 -7.19
CA SER A 117 2.19 -5.55 -6.05
C SER A 117 1.62 -4.14 -6.17
N PHE A 118 1.31 -3.49 -5.04
CA PHE A 118 0.93 -2.08 -5.04
C PHE A 118 1.97 -1.17 -5.72
N ALA A 119 3.23 -1.62 -5.77
CA ALA A 119 4.36 -0.95 -6.40
C ALA A 119 4.41 -1.15 -7.93
N ASP A 120 3.66 -2.10 -8.49
CA ASP A 120 3.63 -2.34 -9.93
C ASP A 120 2.85 -1.22 -10.64
N LYS A 121 3.50 -0.53 -11.58
CA LYS A 121 2.89 0.59 -12.32
C LYS A 121 1.72 0.15 -13.21
N ASN A 122 1.81 -1.07 -13.73
CA ASN A 122 0.85 -1.69 -14.62
C ASN A 122 0.65 -3.14 -14.21
N PHE A 123 -0.38 -3.78 -14.75
CA PHE A 123 -0.56 -5.20 -14.53
C PHE A 123 0.58 -5.95 -15.22
N PRO A 124 1.34 -6.78 -14.49
CA PRO A 124 2.47 -7.51 -15.03
C PRO A 124 1.96 -8.48 -16.10
N LYS A 125 2.60 -8.48 -17.28
CA LYS A 125 2.25 -9.40 -18.37
C LYS A 125 3.11 -10.67 -18.34
N LYS A 126 4.31 -10.56 -17.79
CA LYS A 126 5.26 -11.64 -17.54
C LYS A 126 5.84 -11.51 -16.14
N ALA A 127 6.38 -12.61 -15.60
CA ALA A 127 6.93 -12.65 -14.23
C ALA A 127 8.01 -11.58 -13.98
N GLU A 128 8.81 -11.28 -15.00
CA GLU A 128 9.86 -10.24 -14.97
C GLU A 128 9.31 -8.82 -14.76
N ASP A 129 8.04 -8.57 -15.08
CA ASP A 129 7.40 -7.27 -14.90
C ASP A 129 6.96 -7.05 -13.44
N GLN A 130 6.95 -8.11 -12.62
CA GLN A 130 6.53 -8.03 -11.22
C GLN A 130 7.63 -7.43 -10.36
N SER A 131 7.25 -6.56 -9.42
CA SER A 131 8.16 -6.07 -8.39
C SER A 131 8.78 -7.24 -7.61
N PRO A 132 10.12 -7.30 -7.47
CA PRO A 132 10.78 -8.31 -6.65
C PRO A 132 10.40 -8.20 -5.16
N TYR A 133 9.87 -7.04 -4.76
CA TYR A 133 9.46 -6.70 -3.40
C TYR A 133 7.94 -6.80 -3.19
N GLY A 134 7.22 -7.50 -4.07
CA GLY A 134 5.76 -7.64 -4.00
C GLY A 134 5.27 -8.58 -2.91
N PHE A 135 4.89 -8.05 -1.75
CA PHE A 135 4.26 -8.82 -0.65
C PHE A 135 2.84 -8.34 -0.28
N ALA A 136 2.39 -7.23 -0.86
CA ALA A 136 1.05 -6.70 -0.69
C ALA A 136 0.50 -6.19 -2.01
N SER A 137 -0.74 -6.57 -2.33
CA SER A 137 -1.41 -6.12 -3.56
C SER A 137 -1.93 -4.69 -3.44
N ASN A 138 -2.34 -4.29 -2.24
CA ASN A 138 -2.74 -2.93 -1.91
C ASN A 138 -2.10 -2.47 -0.59
N LEU A 139 -2.09 -1.15 -0.39
CA LEU A 139 -1.64 -0.51 0.84
C LEU A 139 -2.67 0.51 1.28
N ALA A 140 -3.13 0.40 2.52
CA ALA A 140 -3.98 1.39 3.17
C ALA A 140 -3.15 2.23 4.14
N TYR A 141 -3.42 3.54 4.19
CA TYR A 141 -2.71 4.48 5.04
C TYR A 141 -3.60 5.65 5.44
N SER A 142 -3.21 6.34 6.51
CA SER A 142 -4.07 7.33 7.17
C SER A 142 -3.51 8.76 7.05
N SER A 143 -4.37 9.75 7.27
CA SER A 143 -3.94 11.13 7.53
C SER A 143 -5.00 11.90 8.32
N ASN A 144 -4.57 13.02 8.92
CA ASN A 144 -5.44 13.92 9.70
C ASN A 144 -6.09 13.23 10.91
N GLY A 145 -5.38 12.31 11.57
CA GLY A 145 -5.84 11.62 12.78
C GLY A 145 -7.03 10.70 12.52
N PHE A 146 -6.86 9.73 11.62
CA PHE A 146 -7.94 8.78 11.31
C PHE A 146 -8.24 7.86 12.50
N TYR A 147 -9.54 7.68 12.80
CA TYR A 147 -10.01 6.68 13.74
C TYR A 147 -11.42 6.20 13.38
N ASN A 148 -11.70 4.93 13.68
CA ASN A 148 -12.98 4.27 13.47
C ASN A 148 -13.61 3.90 14.83
N HIS A 149 -14.91 3.64 14.83
CA HIS A 149 -15.53 2.92 15.94
C HIS A 149 -14.91 1.53 16.08
N GLN A 150 -14.70 1.10 17.33
CA GLN A 150 -14.33 -0.28 17.61
C GLN A 150 -15.41 -1.20 17.02
N HIS A 151 -14.98 -2.17 16.22
CA HIS A 151 -15.86 -3.18 15.65
C HIS A 151 -15.11 -4.51 15.63
N LYS A 152 -15.87 -5.61 15.74
CA LYS A 152 -15.37 -6.97 15.60
C LYS A 152 -15.90 -7.49 14.27
N ASP A 153 -14.98 -7.85 13.38
CA ASP A 153 -15.37 -8.52 12.15
C ASP A 153 -15.74 -9.98 12.49
N ASN A 154 -16.86 -10.45 11.96
CA ASN A 154 -17.44 -11.75 12.33
C ASN A 154 -16.96 -12.90 11.43
N VAL A 155 -16.18 -12.60 10.38
CA VAL A 155 -15.82 -13.53 9.31
C VAL A 155 -14.46 -13.14 8.72
N ASP A 156 -13.39 -13.38 9.48
CA ASP A 156 -12.06 -13.40 8.88
C ASP A 156 -11.71 -14.84 8.52
N GLU A 157 -11.47 -15.12 7.24
CA GLU A 157 -10.85 -16.38 6.82
C GLU A 157 -9.42 -16.42 7.35
N SER A 158 -9.10 -17.45 8.13
CA SER A 158 -7.79 -17.62 8.77
C SER A 158 -6.62 -17.78 7.80
N GLU A 159 -6.90 -17.93 6.50
CA GLU A 159 -5.92 -18.20 5.44
C GLU A 159 -5.65 -17.00 4.52
N LEU A 160 -6.38 -15.88 4.65
CA LEU A 160 -6.14 -14.73 3.78
C LEU A 160 -4.80 -14.04 4.11
N PRO A 161 -4.09 -13.55 3.08
CA PRO A 161 -2.76 -12.95 3.27
C PRO A 161 -2.85 -11.75 4.20
N LEU A 162 -1.89 -11.72 5.13
CA LEU A 162 -1.77 -10.76 6.22
C LEU A 162 -2.00 -9.31 5.74
N ALA A 163 -2.91 -8.58 6.37
CA ALA A 163 -3.07 -7.15 6.14
C ALA A 163 -2.06 -6.36 6.99
N PHE A 164 -1.30 -5.48 6.35
CA PHE A 164 -0.39 -4.57 7.03
C PHE A 164 -0.96 -3.16 7.03
N ALA A 165 -1.06 -2.54 8.21
CA ALA A 165 -1.51 -1.16 8.37
C ALA A 165 -0.37 -0.29 8.89
N MET A 166 -0.08 0.81 8.20
CA MET A 166 0.80 1.85 8.72
C MET A 166 -0.06 2.98 9.32
N PRO A 167 0.12 3.33 10.62
CA PRO A 167 -0.61 4.42 11.26
C PRO A 167 -0.27 5.79 10.68
#